data_AF-A0A538NWW9-F1
#
_entry.id   AF-A0A538NWW9-F1
#
_cell.length_a   1.000
_cell.length_b   1.000
_cell.length_c   1.000
_cell.angle_alpha   90.00
_cell.angle_beta   90.00
_cell.angle_gamma   90.00
#
_symmetry.space_group_name_H-M   'P 1'
#
loop_
_entity.id
_entity.type
_entity.pdbx_description
1 polymer ?
#
loop_
_entity_poly.entity_id
_entity_poly.type
_entity_poly.pdbx_seq_one_letter_code
_entity_poly.pdbx_strand_id
1 'polypeptide(L)' 'MAQSEIDAVRALLVSKPRPVGWAERRHRLDDIGSVWPVADDVKLESVDVGGFHGEWSIIPDSDPSHVLMF' A
#
# COMPACT_ATOMS: atom_id res chain seq x y z
N MET A 1 4.00 -14.05 27.42
CA MET A 1 4.10 -14.69 26.08
C MET A 1 4.78 -13.68 25.18
N ALA A 2 5.76 -14.09 24.37
CA ALA A 2 6.38 -13.17 23.43
C ALA A 2 5.31 -12.70 22.43
N GLN A 3 5.25 -11.39 22.18
CA GLN A 3 4.35 -10.81 21.18
C GLN A 3 4.73 -11.40 19.82
N SER A 4 3.78 -12.06 19.14
CA SER A 4 4.02 -12.53 17.77
C SER A 4 3.88 -11.40 16.76
N GLU A 5 4.44 -11.53 15.55
CA GLU A 5 4.26 -10.50 14.51
C GLU A 5 2.78 -10.27 14.19
N ILE A 6 1.96 -11.33 14.23
CA ILE A 6 0.52 -11.21 13.98
C ILE A 6 -0.19 -10.38 15.07
N ASP A 7 0.25 -10.47 16.33
CA ASP A 7 -0.33 -9.67 17.40
C ASP A 7 0.01 -8.18 17.22
N ALA A 8 1.21 -7.86 16.71
CA ALA A 8 1.59 -6.49 16.37
C ALA A 8 0.72 -5.91 15.23
N VAL A 9 0.47 -6.70 14.18
CA VAL A 9 -0.43 -6.30 13.09
C VAL A 9 -1.85 -6.07 13.61
N ARG A 10 -2.39 -6.96 14.45
CA ARG A 10 -3.72 -6.79 15.05
C ARG A 10 -3.79 -5.51 15.87
N ALA A 11 -2.77 -5.24 16.69
CA ALA A 11 -2.68 -4.01 17.48
C ALA A 11 -2.68 -2.75 16.59
N LEU A 12 -1.92 -2.76 15.49
CA LEU A 12 -1.91 -1.67 14.52
C LEU A 12 -3.31 -1.43 13.93
N LEU A 13 -3.99 -2.49 13.48
CA LEU A 13 -5.30 -2.40 12.86
C LEU A 13 -6.41 -1.90 13.80
N VAL A 14 -6.25 -2.05 15.11
CA VAL A 14 -7.22 -1.53 16.11
C VAL A 14 -6.78 -0.22 16.78
N SER A 15 -5.58 0.30 16.45
CA SER A 15 -5.00 1.49 17.09
C SER A 15 -5.77 2.79 16.83
N LYS A 16 -6.59 2.85 15.78
CA LYS A 16 -7.39 4.02 15.40
C LYS A 16 -8.90 3.75 15.53
N PRO A 17 -9.72 4.76 15.90
CA PRO A 17 -11.17 4.64 15.95
C PRO A 17 -11.76 4.10 14.64
N ARG A 18 -12.90 3.41 14.75
CA ARG A 18 -13.60 2.89 13.58
C ARG A 18 -14.35 4.03 12.87
N PRO A 19 -14.06 4.29 11.59
CA PRO A 19 -14.69 5.39 10.85
C PRO A 19 -16.13 5.04 10.44
N VAL A 20 -16.99 6.05 10.42
CA VAL A 20 -18.41 5.91 10.09
C VAL A 20 -18.68 6.39 8.66
N GLY A 21 -18.03 7.49 8.25
CA GLY A 21 -18.17 8.08 6.92
C GLY A 21 -17.24 7.47 5.87
N TRP A 22 -17.60 7.60 4.59
CA TRP A 22 -16.77 7.14 3.47
C TRP A 22 -15.44 7.90 3.35
N ALA A 23 -15.47 9.21 3.57
CA ALA A 23 -14.25 10.04 3.56
C ALA A 23 -13.28 9.60 4.66
N GLU A 24 -13.78 9.43 5.88
CA GLU A 24 -13.00 8.94 7.03
C GLU A 24 -12.44 7.53 6.80
N ARG A 25 -13.20 6.65 6.12
CA ARG A 25 -12.74 5.32 5.74
C ARG A 25 -11.57 5.36 4.77
N ARG A 26 -11.62 6.23 3.75
CA ARG A 26 -10.52 6.40 2.79
C ARG A 26 -9.27 6.95 3.47
N HIS A 27 -9.42 8.02 4.24
CA HIS A 27 -8.31 8.59 5.01
C HIS A 27 -7.67 7.56 5.95
N ARG A 28 -8.48 6.74 6.64
CA ARG A 28 -7.95 5.69 7.52
C ARG A 28 -7.21 4.61 6.75
N LEU A 29 -7.65 4.28 5.54
CA LEU A 29 -6.97 3.31 4.69
C LEU A 29 -5.56 3.82 4.34
N ASP A 30 -5.46 5.06 3.90
CA ASP A 30 -4.17 5.71 3.56
C ASP A 30 -3.25 5.79 4.79
N ASP A 31 -3.79 6.19 5.93
CA ASP A 31 -3.08 6.28 7.21
C ASP A 31 -2.49 4.95 7.69
N ILE A 32 -3.26 3.85 7.58
CA ILE A 32 -2.81 2.53 8.05
C ILE A 32 -1.91 1.89 6.99
N GLY A 33 -2.22 2.05 5.71
CA GLY A 33 -1.44 1.51 4.60
C GLY A 33 -0.05 2.14 4.50
N SER A 34 0.08 3.43 4.81
CA SER A 34 1.37 4.15 4.77
C SER A 34 2.35 3.77 5.89
N VAL A 35 1.92 2.99 6.89
CA VAL A 35 2.81 2.49 7.96
C VAL A 35 3.91 1.58 7.40
N TRP A 36 3.61 0.89 6.29
CA TRP A 36 4.59 0.11 5.55
C TRP A 36 4.79 0.73 4.17
N PRO A 37 5.81 1.58 3.99
CA PRO A 37 6.06 2.21 2.71
C PRO A 37 6.48 1.17 1.66
N VAL A 38 6.41 1.57 0.40
CA VAL A 38 7.03 0.82 -0.70
C VAL A 38 8.53 0.66 -0.40
N ALA A 39 9.10 -0.49 -0.77
CA ALA A 39 10.51 -0.77 -0.55
C ALA A 39 11.40 0.21 -1.34
N ASP A 40 12.54 0.59 -0.75
CA ASP A 40 13.41 1.66 -1.24
C ASP A 40 14.04 1.37 -2.63
N ASP A 41 14.10 0.11 -3.03
CA ASP A 41 14.64 -0.34 -4.30
C ASP A 41 13.58 -0.44 -5.41
N VAL A 42 12.31 -0.18 -5.11
CA VAL A 42 11.24 -0.11 -6.11
C VAL A 42 11.25 1.27 -6.76
N LYS A 43 11.39 1.30 -8.09
CA LYS A 43 11.19 2.49 -8.89
C LYS A 43 9.70 2.65 -9.22
N LEU A 44 9.12 3.77 -8.79
CA LEU A 44 7.75 4.16 -9.10
C LEU A 44 7.74 5.15 -10.27
N GLU A 45 6.99 4.87 -11.33
CA GLU A 45 6.83 5.77 -12.48
C GLU A 45 5.35 6.02 -12.80
N SER A 46 4.90 7.27 -12.72
CA SER A 46 3.54 7.63 -13.10
C SER A 46 3.27 7.38 -14.58
N VAL A 47 2.09 6.86 -14.89
CA VAL A 47 1.64 6.59 -16.26
C VAL A 47 0.17 6.99 -16.42
N ASP A 48 -0.20 7.45 -17.61
CA ASP A 48 -1.61 7.55 -18.00
C ASP A 48 -2.01 6.29 -18.77
N VAL A 49 -3.03 5.60 -18.30
CA VAL A 49 -3.58 4.41 -18.93
C VAL A 49 -4.98 4.73 -19.42
N GLY A 50 -5.06 5.36 -20.59
CA GLY A 50 -6.35 5.68 -21.22
C GLY A 50 -7.16 6.71 -20.43
N GLY A 51 -6.50 7.72 -19.86
CA GLY A 51 -7.12 8.77 -19.04
C GLY A 51 -7.19 8.45 -17.54
N PHE A 52 -6.72 7.27 -17.12
CA PHE A 52 -6.60 6.91 -15.71
C PHE A 52 -5.16 7.06 -15.24
N HIS A 53 -4.98 7.68 -14.07
CA HIS A 53 -3.68 7.75 -13.42
C HIS A 53 -3.29 6.36 -12.88
N GLY A 54 -2.18 5.84 -13.37
CA GLY A 54 -1.56 4.61 -12.89
C GLY A 54 -0.10 4.84 -12.52
N GLU A 55 0.53 3.78 -12.05
CA GLU A 55 1.93 3.77 -11.67
C GLU A 55 2.56 2.43 -12.05
N TRP A 56 3.75 2.47 -12.63
CA TRP A 56 4.60 1.30 -12.74
C TRP A 56 5.38 1.15 -11.44
N SER A 57 5.30 -0.04 -10.83
CA SER A 57 6.17 -0.44 -9.71
C SER A 57 7.21 -1.43 -10.21
N ILE A 58 8.47 -0.98 -10.34
CA ILE A 58 9.53 -1.73 -11.01
C ILE A 58 10.66 -2.03 -10.01
N ILE A 59 10.89 -3.30 -9.72
CA ILE A 59 12.05 -3.74 -8.92
C ILE A 59 13.29 -3.94 -9.81
N PRO A 60 14.51 -4.02 -9.25
CA PRO A 60 15.70 -4.37 -10.01
C PRO A 60 15.52 -5.68 -10.79
N ASP A 61 16.11 -5.75 -11.98
CA ASP A 61 16.09 -6.93 -12.85
C ASP A 61 14.70 -7.37 -13.38
N SER A 62 13.67 -6.52 -13.26
CA SER A 62 12.36 -6.78 -13.87
C SER A 62 12.46 -6.88 -15.41
N ASP A 63 11.86 -7.92 -15.99
CA ASP A 63 11.77 -8.09 -17.44
C ASP A 63 10.63 -7.22 -18.01
N PRO A 64 10.91 -6.24 -18.90
CA PRO A 64 9.90 -5.34 -19.43
C PRO A 64 8.86 -6.02 -20.34
N SER A 65 9.07 -7.27 -20.74
CA SER A 65 8.10 -8.03 -21.52
C SER A 65 7.02 -8.73 -20.67
N HIS A 66 7.18 -8.77 -19.34
CA HIS A 66 6.26 -9.41 -18.42
C HIS A 66 5.62 -8.38 -17.49
N VAL A 67 4.29 -8.23 -17.58
CA VAL A 67 3.55 -7.21 -16.83
C VAL A 67 2.51 -7.86 -15.92
N LEU A 68 2.45 -7.40 -14.67
CA LEU A 68 1.35 -7.65 -13.74
C LEU A 68 0.52 -6.37 -13.59
N MET A 69 -0.76 -6.43 -13.92
CA MET A 69 -1.70 -5.33 -13.69
C MET A 69 -2.43 -5.57 -12.36
N PHE A 70 -2.36 -4.59 -11.45
CA PHE A 70 -2.97 -4.63 -10.12
C PHE A 70 -3.65 -3.30 -9.76
#